data_AF-A0A182SR16-F1
#
_entry.id   AF-A0A182SR16-F1
#
_cell.length_a   1.000
_cell.length_b   1.000
_cell.length_c   1.000
_cell.angle_alpha   90.00
_cell.angle_beta   90.00
_cell.angle_gamma   90.00
#
_symmetry.space_group_name_H-M   'P 1'
#
loop_
_entity.id
_entity.type
_entity.pdbx_description
1 polymer ?
#
loop_
_entity_poly.entity_id
_entity_poly.type
_entity_poly.pdbx_seq_one_letter_code
_entity_poly.pdbx_strand_id
1 'polypeptide(L)'
;MLVKSKAESELVLDEQALIDASKVWPLPISAVAVCGNSVNIWFDRSTAFRTALTLKEWNGSQRLMNAEKVYVEEPTGNDYDTISMTEFRANILRSTIKKCYQHGGYTIVEKTDLRDNEIPPDVRHIKVVHQRSKPSPVVPHVEVLCGVVLTGLETQNAAQYIQLRANDMHLIALHRYGLRVPETNQLRELVSSLGRSAAVVDMLQTKHTNVIDIRTQQEIMRNHCTSKGASFILYNYARLAKILNKHGKLVEQGLALEIPPTYEIDFSLLVEPEEWQLLYAY
;
A
#
# COMPACT_ATOMS: atom_id res chain seq x y z
N MET A 1 -11.85 21.30 3.26
CA MET A 1 -12.57 21.35 1.96
C MET A 1 -12.63 22.81 1.54
N LEU A 2 -12.06 23.20 0.39
CA LEU A 2 -12.00 24.60 -0.05
C LEU A 2 -13.22 24.93 -0.91
N VAL A 3 -14.17 25.69 -0.35
CA VAL A 3 -15.25 26.30 -1.14
C VAL A 3 -14.75 27.69 -1.56
N LYS A 4 -14.43 27.88 -2.85
CA LYS A 4 -14.06 29.19 -3.40
C LYS A 4 -15.27 29.79 -4.11
N SER A 5 -15.82 30.88 -3.56
CA SER A 5 -16.77 31.74 -4.26
C SER A 5 -16.03 32.65 -5.23
N LYS A 6 -16.55 32.77 -6.46
CA LYS A 6 -15.96 33.54 -7.58
C LYS A 6 -16.51 34.97 -7.70
N ALA A 7 -17.22 35.47 -6.70
CA ALA A 7 -17.81 36.81 -6.70
C ALA A 7 -17.19 37.69 -5.61
N GLU A 8 -17.07 38.99 -5.89
CA GLU A 8 -16.63 40.06 -4.98
C GLU A 8 -17.64 40.33 -3.85
N SER A 9 -18.14 39.28 -3.22
CA SER A 9 -19.07 39.34 -2.09
C SER A 9 -18.33 38.86 -0.85
N GLU A 10 -18.20 39.72 0.15
CA GLU A 10 -17.73 39.31 1.48
C GLU A 10 -18.59 38.12 1.94
N LEU A 11 -17.90 37.04 2.27
CA LEU A 11 -18.56 35.80 2.63
C LEU A 11 -19.03 35.92 4.08
N VAL A 12 -20.29 36.34 4.26
CA VAL A 12 -20.93 36.42 5.58
C VAL A 12 -21.38 35.02 5.97
N LEU A 13 -20.65 34.41 6.91
CA LEU A 13 -20.98 33.11 7.49
C LEU A 13 -21.22 33.29 8.99
N ASP A 14 -22.36 32.80 9.49
CA ASP A 14 -22.59 32.70 10.92
C ASP A 14 -21.83 31.47 11.46
N GLU A 15 -20.62 31.73 11.95
CA GLU A 15 -19.69 30.71 12.47
C GLU A 15 -20.32 29.93 13.63
N GLN A 16 -21.01 30.63 14.54
CA GLN A 16 -21.57 30.02 15.74
C GLN A 16 -22.79 29.17 15.42
N ALA A 17 -23.70 29.67 14.56
CA ALA A 17 -24.84 28.88 14.11
C ALA A 17 -24.39 27.60 13.38
N LEU A 18 -23.31 27.67 12.59
CA LEU A 18 -22.75 26.50 11.91
C LEU A 18 -22.16 25.48 12.91
N ILE A 19 -21.40 25.95 13.89
CA ILE A 19 -20.85 25.09 14.97
C ILE A 19 -21.99 24.42 15.75
N ASP A 20 -23.02 25.17 16.14
CA ASP A 20 -24.16 24.65 16.89
C ASP A 20 -24.99 23.65 16.08
N ALA A 21 -25.26 23.93 14.81
CA ALA A 21 -25.93 22.99 13.91
C ALA A 21 -25.12 21.71 13.69
N SER A 22 -23.78 21.80 13.72
CA SER A 22 -22.90 20.66 13.47
C SER A 22 -22.84 19.64 14.61
N LYS A 23 -23.31 19.97 15.82
CA LYS A 23 -23.24 19.09 17.00
C LYS A 23 -23.93 17.74 16.79
N VAL A 24 -24.93 17.68 15.91
CA VAL A 24 -25.67 16.45 15.57
C VAL A 24 -25.12 15.73 14.33
N TRP A 25 -24.07 16.27 13.70
CA TRP A 25 -23.48 15.66 12.52
C TRP A 25 -22.53 14.53 12.91
N PRO A 26 -22.27 13.56 12.00
CA PRO A 26 -21.27 12.51 12.26
C PRO A 26 -19.86 13.06 12.56
N LEU A 27 -19.55 14.23 12.01
CA LEU A 27 -18.29 14.96 12.21
C LEU A 27 -18.63 16.40 12.63
N PRO A 28 -18.76 16.67 13.94
CA PRO A 28 -19.06 18.01 14.44
C PRO A 28 -17.89 18.96 14.20
N ILE A 29 -18.21 20.24 14.01
CA ILE A 29 -17.24 21.31 13.78
C ILE A 29 -16.83 21.87 15.14
N SER A 30 -15.52 21.93 15.39
CA SER A 30 -14.94 22.49 16.60
C SER A 30 -14.62 23.99 16.45
N ALA A 31 -14.21 24.41 15.25
CA ALA A 31 -13.92 25.81 14.95
C ALA A 31 -14.16 26.14 13.48
N VAL A 32 -14.42 27.41 13.22
CA VAL A 32 -14.56 28.00 11.89
C VAL A 32 -13.75 29.30 11.86
N ALA A 33 -13.11 29.59 10.75
CA ALA A 33 -12.46 30.89 10.54
C ALA A 33 -12.62 31.31 9.08
N VAL A 34 -13.21 32.48 8.88
CA VAL A 34 -13.32 33.11 7.57
C VAL A 34 -12.03 33.87 7.25
N CYS A 35 -11.39 33.52 6.14
CA CYS A 35 -10.20 34.16 5.62
C CYS A 35 -10.50 34.68 4.20
N GLY A 36 -11.00 35.91 4.11
CA GLY A 36 -11.44 36.51 2.85
C GLY A 36 -12.57 35.69 2.20
N ASN A 37 -12.35 35.20 0.98
CA ASN A 37 -13.31 34.37 0.25
C ASN A 37 -13.15 32.86 0.53
N SER A 38 -12.49 32.49 1.63
CA SER A 38 -12.30 31.10 2.03
C SER A 38 -12.71 30.88 3.49
N VAL A 39 -13.26 29.70 3.76
CA VAL A 39 -13.64 29.27 5.11
C VAL A 39 -12.78 28.08 5.50
N ASN A 40 -12.06 28.22 6.60
CA ASN A 40 -11.36 27.12 7.24
C ASN A 40 -12.29 26.51 8.28
N ILE A 41 -12.49 25.20 8.21
CA ILE A 41 -13.36 24.44 9.11
C ILE A 41 -12.50 23.38 9.78
N TRP A 42 -12.54 23.33 11.11
CA TRP A 42 -11.89 22.31 11.92
C TRP A 42 -12.95 21.42 12.54
N PHE A 43 -12.78 20.11 12.41
CA PHE A 43 -13.65 19.13 13.04
C PHE A 43 -13.21 18.86 14.47
N ASP A 44 -14.13 18.40 15.31
CA ASP A 44 -13.78 17.82 16.60
C ASP A 44 -12.96 16.55 16.37
N ARG A 45 -11.70 16.57 16.82
CA ARG A 45 -10.77 15.48 16.55
C ARG A 45 -11.21 14.18 17.21
N SER A 46 -11.61 14.24 18.48
CA SER A 46 -11.96 13.06 19.27
C SER A 46 -13.15 12.33 18.67
N THR A 47 -14.19 13.07 18.30
CA THR A 47 -15.37 12.53 17.64
C THR A 47 -15.04 12.05 16.25
N ALA A 48 -14.19 12.74 15.49
CA ALA A 48 -13.78 12.26 14.18
C ALA A 48 -13.00 10.93 14.23
N PHE A 49 -12.06 10.77 15.16
CA PHE A 49 -11.38 9.49 15.39
C PHE A 49 -12.37 8.39 15.75
N ARG A 50 -13.26 8.66 16.71
CA ARG A 50 -14.28 7.70 17.15
C ARG A 50 -15.19 7.30 15.99
N THR A 51 -15.80 8.27 15.31
CA THR A 51 -16.69 8.05 14.17
C THR A 51 -15.98 7.30 13.06
N ALA A 52 -14.75 7.68 12.69
CA ALA A 52 -14.01 7.01 11.62
C ALA A 52 -13.65 5.56 11.96
N LEU A 53 -13.19 5.29 13.19
CA LEU A 53 -12.81 3.94 13.63
C LEU A 53 -14.04 3.06 13.92
N THR A 54 -15.17 3.63 14.33
CA THR A 54 -16.43 2.89 14.49
C THR A 54 -17.11 2.59 13.15
N LEU A 55 -17.11 3.55 12.21
CA LEU A 55 -17.60 3.32 10.83
C LEU A 55 -16.72 2.33 10.07
N LYS A 56 -15.43 2.30 10.40
CA LYS A 56 -14.45 1.35 9.90
C LYS A 56 -13.95 0.45 11.01
N GLU A 57 -14.86 -0.13 11.80
CA GLU A 57 -14.51 -1.38 12.49
C GLU A 57 -13.86 -2.24 11.40
N TRP A 58 -12.56 -2.49 11.54
CA TRP A 58 -11.70 -3.21 10.60
C TRP A 58 -12.11 -4.68 10.62
N ASN A 59 -13.38 -4.93 10.31
CA ASN A 59 -13.84 -6.18 9.82
C ASN A 59 -13.02 -6.38 8.55
N GLY A 60 -12.04 -7.29 8.63
CA GLY A 60 -11.38 -7.89 7.47
C GLY A 60 -12.35 -8.62 6.54
N SER A 61 -13.65 -8.37 6.67
CA SER A 61 -14.68 -8.67 5.71
C SER A 61 -14.31 -8.01 4.39
N GLN A 62 -14.00 -8.88 3.43
CA GLN A 62 -14.08 -8.60 2.00
C GLN A 62 -15.14 -7.51 1.76
N ARG A 63 -14.74 -6.44 1.06
CA ARG A 63 -15.71 -5.49 0.49
C ARG A 63 -16.85 -6.32 -0.13
N LEU A 64 -18.10 -5.87 0.03
CA LEU A 64 -19.32 -6.47 -0.53
C LEU A 64 -18.99 -7.34 -1.75
N MET A 65 -19.24 -8.66 -1.64
CA MET A 65 -18.97 -9.64 -2.69
C MET A 65 -19.38 -9.05 -4.04
N ASN A 66 -18.40 -8.71 -4.86
CA ASN A 66 -18.65 -8.25 -6.19
C ASN A 66 -19.01 -9.49 -7.01
N ALA A 67 -20.19 -9.49 -7.62
CA ALA A 67 -20.66 -10.60 -8.43
C ALA A 67 -19.82 -10.80 -9.70
N GLU A 68 -18.99 -9.82 -10.07
CA GLU A 68 -18.09 -9.91 -11.22
C GLU A 68 -16.93 -10.87 -10.99
N LYS A 69 -16.67 -11.70 -12.00
CA LYS A 69 -15.53 -12.62 -12.05
C LYS A 69 -14.39 -12.01 -12.84
N VAL A 70 -13.17 -12.20 -12.35
CA VAL A 70 -11.96 -11.67 -12.96
C VAL A 70 -10.94 -12.79 -13.14
N TYR A 71 -10.37 -12.87 -14.33
CA TYR A 71 -9.20 -13.70 -14.63
C TYR A 71 -8.01 -12.78 -14.87
N VAL A 72 -6.96 -12.92 -14.06
CA VAL A 72 -5.68 -12.23 -14.27
C VAL A 72 -4.71 -13.29 -14.80
N GLU A 73 -3.97 -12.98 -15.86
CA GLU A 73 -2.95 -13.89 -16.37
C GLU A 73 -2.00 -14.33 -15.26
N GLU A 74 -1.68 -15.63 -15.25
CA GLU A 74 -0.72 -16.19 -14.30
C GLU A 74 0.70 -15.72 -14.61
N PRO A 75 1.58 -15.65 -13.59
CA PRO A 75 3.01 -15.45 -13.81
C PRO A 75 3.57 -16.47 -14.81
N THR A 76 4.42 -16.00 -15.72
CA THR A 76 5.00 -16.84 -16.79
C THR A 76 6.04 -17.84 -16.28
N GLY A 77 6.53 -17.67 -15.05
CA GLY A 77 7.48 -18.55 -14.38
C GLY A 77 7.78 -18.07 -12.95
N ASN A 78 8.11 -19.02 -12.07
CA ASN A 78 8.50 -18.75 -10.68
C ASN A 78 10.02 -18.90 -10.45
N ASP A 79 10.76 -19.29 -11.49
CA ASP A 79 12.19 -19.48 -11.42
C ASP A 79 12.91 -18.14 -11.61
N TYR A 80 13.34 -17.55 -10.50
CA TYR A 80 14.01 -16.26 -10.50
C TYR A 80 15.38 -16.28 -11.21
N ASP A 81 15.98 -17.46 -11.39
CA ASP A 81 17.26 -17.60 -12.05
C ASP A 81 17.17 -17.43 -13.57
N THR A 82 15.98 -17.66 -14.15
CA THR A 82 15.77 -17.64 -15.60
C THR A 82 14.97 -16.46 -16.10
N ILE A 83 14.15 -15.82 -15.25
CA ILE A 83 13.33 -14.69 -15.68
C ILE A 83 14.13 -13.38 -15.72
N SER A 84 13.88 -12.60 -16.77
CA SER A 84 14.40 -11.23 -16.88
C SER A 84 13.77 -10.30 -15.84
N MET A 85 14.41 -9.18 -15.55
CA MET A 85 13.84 -8.17 -14.64
C MET A 85 12.54 -7.54 -15.15
N THR A 86 12.38 -7.45 -16.47
CA THR A 86 11.13 -6.98 -17.08
C THR A 86 9.99 -7.94 -16.79
N GLU A 87 10.24 -9.26 -16.93
CA GLU A 87 9.24 -10.28 -16.65
C GLU A 87 8.98 -10.41 -15.15
N PHE A 88 10.02 -10.29 -14.31
CA PHE A 88 9.88 -10.25 -12.86
C PHE A 88 8.93 -9.13 -12.41
N ARG A 89 9.09 -7.92 -12.97
CA ARG A 89 8.17 -6.81 -12.70
C ARG A 89 6.74 -7.12 -13.15
N ALA A 90 6.57 -7.70 -14.33
CA ALA A 90 5.25 -8.08 -14.83
C ALA A 90 4.59 -9.13 -13.93
N ASN A 91 5.33 -10.14 -13.46
CA ASN A 91 4.85 -11.16 -12.53
C ASN A 91 4.43 -10.57 -11.18
N ILE A 92 5.21 -9.64 -10.64
CA ILE A 92 4.83 -8.89 -9.44
C ILE A 92 3.54 -8.11 -9.68
N LEU A 93 3.42 -7.43 -10.83
CA LEU A 93 2.23 -6.66 -11.17
C LEU A 93 0.98 -7.55 -11.30
N ARG A 94 1.07 -8.71 -11.98
CA ARG A 94 0.00 -9.72 -12.06
C ARG A 94 -0.47 -10.16 -10.67
N SER A 95 0.47 -10.54 -9.80
CA SER A 95 0.16 -10.96 -8.44
C SER A 95 -0.49 -9.85 -7.61
N THR A 96 0.01 -8.61 -7.72
CA THR A 96 -0.55 -7.46 -7.02
C THR A 96 -1.96 -7.14 -7.51
N ILE A 97 -2.19 -7.14 -8.82
CA ILE A 97 -3.53 -6.92 -9.40
C ILE A 97 -4.51 -7.99 -8.91
N LYS A 98 -4.13 -9.27 -8.96
CA LYS A 98 -4.93 -10.39 -8.45
C LYS A 98 -5.33 -10.16 -6.99
N LYS A 99 -4.38 -9.81 -6.13
CA LYS A 99 -4.63 -9.48 -4.71
C LYS A 99 -5.52 -8.25 -4.52
N CYS A 100 -5.37 -7.21 -5.35
CA CYS A 100 -6.23 -6.03 -5.31
C CYS A 100 -7.69 -6.36 -5.64
N TYR A 101 -7.94 -7.21 -6.64
CA TYR A 101 -9.29 -7.69 -6.98
C TYR A 101 -9.87 -8.58 -5.87
N GLN A 102 -9.07 -9.50 -5.31
CA GLN A 102 -9.49 -10.31 -4.15
C GLN A 102 -9.90 -9.44 -2.97
N HIS A 103 -9.08 -8.45 -2.61
CA HIS A 103 -9.39 -7.49 -1.56
C HIS A 103 -10.60 -6.60 -1.92
N GLY A 104 -10.82 -6.37 -3.21
CA GLY A 104 -11.98 -5.68 -3.75
C GLY A 104 -13.29 -6.46 -3.69
N GLY A 105 -13.26 -7.73 -3.25
CA GLY A 105 -14.44 -8.59 -3.17
C GLY A 105 -14.79 -9.32 -4.47
N TYR A 106 -13.92 -9.30 -5.49
CA TYR A 106 -14.15 -9.98 -6.76
C TYR A 106 -13.83 -11.47 -6.66
N THR A 107 -14.56 -12.29 -7.43
CA THR A 107 -14.25 -13.71 -7.57
C THR A 107 -13.13 -13.89 -8.58
N ILE A 108 -11.99 -14.43 -8.13
CA ILE A 108 -10.88 -14.74 -9.02
C ILE A 108 -11.10 -16.12 -9.63
N VAL A 109 -11.08 -16.17 -10.96
CA VAL A 109 -11.08 -17.43 -11.71
C VAL A 109 -9.63 -17.86 -11.87
N GLU A 110 -9.31 -19.11 -11.52
CA GLU A 110 -7.98 -19.66 -11.74
C GLU A 110 -7.90 -20.30 -13.14
N LYS A 111 -6.69 -20.41 -13.70
CA LYS A 111 -6.50 -21.02 -15.03
C LYS A 111 -7.02 -22.46 -15.08
N THR A 112 -6.95 -23.18 -13.96
CA THR A 112 -7.45 -24.57 -13.83
C THR A 112 -8.97 -24.68 -13.97
N ASP A 113 -9.69 -23.59 -13.75
CA ASP A 113 -11.16 -23.55 -13.80
C ASP A 113 -11.69 -23.21 -15.20
N LEU A 114 -10.78 -22.85 -16.12
CA LEU A 114 -11.08 -22.58 -17.52
C LEU A 114 -11.17 -23.90 -18.29
N ARG A 115 -12.36 -24.21 -18.83
CA ARG A 115 -12.53 -25.35 -19.75
C ARG A 115 -11.89 -24.97 -21.09
N ASP A 116 -11.07 -25.85 -21.63
CA ASP A 116 -10.40 -25.70 -22.95
C ASP A 116 -9.54 -24.43 -23.13
N ASN A 117 -9.07 -23.81 -22.02
CA ASN A 117 -8.40 -22.50 -22.01
C ASN A 117 -9.24 -21.33 -22.58
N GLU A 118 -10.55 -21.52 -22.75
CA GLU A 118 -11.45 -20.46 -23.17
C GLU A 118 -11.93 -19.66 -21.96
N ILE A 119 -11.82 -18.33 -22.05
CA ILE A 119 -12.28 -17.43 -20.99
C ILE A 119 -13.77 -17.19 -21.21
N PRO A 120 -14.64 -17.54 -20.23
CA PRO A 120 -16.07 -17.31 -20.36
C PRO A 120 -16.39 -15.83 -20.58
N PRO A 121 -17.47 -15.50 -21.33
CA PRO A 121 -17.84 -14.13 -21.63
C PRO A 121 -18.27 -13.32 -20.38
N ASP A 122 -18.62 -13.98 -19.28
CA ASP A 122 -18.94 -13.37 -17.97
C ASP A 122 -17.69 -13.06 -17.13
N VAL A 123 -16.49 -13.41 -17.61
CA VAL A 123 -15.22 -13.22 -16.90
C VAL A 123 -14.42 -12.10 -17.55
N ARG A 124 -14.08 -11.06 -16.78
CA ARG A 124 -13.17 -10.01 -17.27
C ARG A 124 -11.74 -10.54 -17.31
N HIS A 125 -11.16 -10.60 -18.52
CA HIS A 125 -9.76 -10.97 -18.71
C HIS A 125 -8.83 -9.76 -18.53
N ILE A 126 -7.83 -9.87 -17.66
CA ILE A 126 -6.81 -8.87 -17.42
C ILE A 126 -5.45 -9.39 -17.86
N LYS A 127 -4.87 -8.68 -18.82
CA LYS A 127 -3.60 -9.02 -19.46
C LYS A 127 -2.55 -7.98 -19.16
N VAL A 128 -1.36 -8.40 -18.74
CA VAL A 128 -0.23 -7.48 -18.52
C VAL A 128 0.64 -7.48 -19.77
N VAL A 129 0.80 -6.30 -20.39
CA VAL A 129 1.52 -6.13 -21.65
C VAL A 129 2.64 -5.09 -21.52
N HIS A 130 3.69 -5.21 -22.33
CA HIS A 130 4.76 -4.21 -22.40
C HIS A 130 4.54 -3.14 -23.48
N GLN A 131 3.64 -3.42 -24.43
CA GLN A 131 3.21 -2.50 -25.48
C GLN A 131 1.72 -2.72 -25.72
N ARG A 132 0.99 -1.65 -26.00
CA ARG A 132 -0.45 -1.76 -26.31
C ARG A 132 -0.64 -2.41 -27.67
N SER A 133 -1.53 -3.39 -27.72
CA SER A 133 -1.92 -4.04 -28.97
C SER A 133 -3.04 -3.23 -29.64
N LYS A 134 -3.24 -3.41 -30.95
CA LYS A 134 -4.50 -2.97 -31.57
C LYS A 134 -5.64 -3.78 -30.95
N PRO A 135 -6.81 -3.16 -30.67
CA PRO A 135 -7.93 -3.87 -30.07
C PRO A 135 -8.32 -5.05 -30.96
N SER A 136 -8.15 -6.27 -30.44
CA SER A 136 -8.58 -7.49 -31.13
C SER A 136 -10.08 -7.68 -30.87
N PRO A 137 -10.90 -7.92 -31.90
CA PRO A 137 -12.35 -8.11 -31.75
C PRO A 137 -12.73 -9.47 -31.14
N VAL A 138 -11.78 -10.39 -30.93
CA VAL A 138 -12.07 -11.81 -30.64
C VAL A 138 -12.31 -12.08 -29.16
N VAL A 139 -11.65 -11.36 -28.23
CA VAL A 139 -11.89 -11.49 -26.77
C VAL A 139 -11.73 -10.12 -26.10
N PRO A 140 -12.78 -9.57 -25.46
CA PRO A 140 -12.66 -8.33 -24.70
C PRO A 140 -11.74 -8.57 -23.50
N HIS A 141 -10.56 -7.96 -23.53
CA HIS A 141 -9.59 -8.02 -22.44
C HIS A 141 -9.15 -6.61 -22.06
N VAL A 142 -8.77 -6.45 -20.80
CA VAL A 142 -8.21 -5.22 -20.25
C VAL A 142 -6.70 -5.34 -20.28
N GLU A 143 -6.05 -4.57 -21.13
CA GLU A 143 -4.59 -4.47 -21.16
C GLU A 143 -4.08 -3.51 -20.07
N VAL A 144 -3.22 -4.03 -19.20
CA VAL A 144 -2.47 -3.25 -18.22
C VAL A 144 -1.02 -3.12 -18.68
N LEU A 145 -0.61 -1.88 -18.96
CA LEU A 145 0.74 -1.61 -19.46
C LEU A 145 1.78 -1.69 -18.33
N CYS A 146 2.80 -2.52 -18.52
CA CYS A 146 3.96 -2.64 -17.67
C CYS A 146 5.21 -2.14 -18.40
N GLY A 147 5.80 -1.04 -17.91
CA GLY A 147 7.06 -0.52 -18.41
C GLY A 147 8.19 -1.53 -18.21
N VAL A 148 9.15 -1.53 -19.14
CA VAL A 148 10.31 -2.41 -19.10
C VAL A 148 11.26 -2.06 -17.96
N VAL A 149 12.08 -3.01 -17.56
CA VAL A 149 13.20 -2.81 -16.63
C VAL A 149 14.50 -2.92 -17.41
N LEU A 150 15.25 -1.82 -17.46
CA LEU A 150 16.55 -1.76 -18.11
C LEU A 150 17.62 -2.26 -17.15
N THR A 151 18.33 -3.30 -17.54
CA THR A 151 19.36 -3.94 -16.72
C THR A 151 20.76 -3.72 -17.29
N GLY A 152 21.74 -3.66 -16.39
CA GLY A 152 23.16 -3.56 -16.72
C GLY A 152 23.81 -4.95 -16.77
N LEU A 153 25.13 -4.98 -16.94
CA LEU A 153 25.90 -6.23 -16.98
C LEU A 153 25.87 -7.01 -15.66
N GLU A 154 25.69 -6.29 -14.54
CA GLU A 154 25.75 -6.83 -13.18
C GLU A 154 24.45 -7.52 -12.74
N THR A 155 23.35 -7.37 -13.49
CA THR A 155 22.05 -7.95 -13.13
C THR A 155 21.37 -8.50 -14.37
N GLN A 156 21.50 -9.80 -14.59
CA GLN A 156 20.96 -10.48 -15.76
C GLN A 156 19.56 -11.06 -15.51
N ASN A 157 19.27 -11.45 -14.27
CA ASN A 157 18.01 -12.09 -13.88
C ASN A 157 17.49 -11.57 -12.52
N ALA A 158 16.29 -12.02 -12.17
CA ALA A 158 15.63 -11.64 -10.91
C ALA A 158 16.36 -12.14 -9.66
N ALA A 159 16.93 -13.35 -9.70
CA ALA A 159 17.64 -13.94 -8.56
C ALA A 159 18.86 -13.12 -8.16
N GLN A 160 19.67 -12.69 -9.15
CA GLN A 160 20.82 -11.82 -8.94
C GLN A 160 20.41 -10.48 -8.32
N TYR A 161 19.32 -9.88 -8.83
CA TYR A 161 18.80 -8.64 -8.27
C TYR A 161 18.32 -8.82 -6.83
N ILE A 162 17.54 -9.87 -6.55
CA ILE A 162 17.04 -10.18 -5.20
C ILE A 162 18.22 -10.36 -4.23
N GLN A 163 19.28 -11.05 -4.65
CA GLN A 163 20.48 -11.24 -3.83
C GLN A 163 21.23 -9.92 -3.58
N LEU A 164 21.35 -9.06 -4.60
CA LEU A 164 21.92 -7.72 -4.43
C LEU A 164 21.14 -6.93 -3.38
N ARG A 165 19.80 -6.95 -3.46
CA ARG A 165 18.93 -6.27 -2.49
C ARG A 165 18.98 -6.90 -1.11
N ALA A 166 19.15 -8.22 -1.00
CA ALA A 166 19.36 -8.91 0.27
C ALA A 166 20.64 -8.41 0.95
N ASN A 167 21.73 -8.30 0.20
CA ASN A 167 23.01 -7.77 0.69
C ASN A 167 22.86 -6.30 1.13
N ASP A 168 22.19 -5.45 0.34
CA ASP A 168 21.94 -4.06 0.70
C ASP A 168 21.15 -3.96 2.02
N MET A 169 20.06 -4.72 2.16
CA MET A 169 19.26 -4.72 3.39
C MET A 169 20.05 -5.20 4.60
N HIS A 170 20.91 -6.21 4.41
CA HIS A 170 21.79 -6.69 5.46
C HIS A 170 22.80 -5.62 5.89
N LEU A 171 23.50 -4.98 4.95
CA LEU A 171 24.45 -3.90 5.24
C LEU A 171 23.76 -2.71 5.93
N ILE A 172 22.57 -2.31 5.49
CA ILE A 172 21.79 -1.27 6.16
C ILE A 172 21.46 -1.69 7.60
N ALA A 173 21.06 -2.94 7.82
CA ALA A 173 20.79 -3.46 9.16
C ALA A 173 22.01 -3.38 10.09
N LEU A 174 23.18 -3.77 9.58
CA LEU A 174 24.45 -3.70 10.32
C LEU A 174 24.84 -2.25 10.65
N HIS A 175 24.89 -1.38 9.63
CA HIS A 175 25.47 -0.04 9.76
C HIS A 175 24.52 0.97 10.43
N ARG A 176 23.22 0.91 10.14
CA ARG A 176 22.25 1.91 10.63
C ARG A 176 21.64 1.53 11.97
N TYR A 177 21.46 0.24 12.23
CA TYR A 177 20.76 -0.24 13.43
C TYR A 177 21.66 -1.04 14.37
N GLY A 178 22.94 -1.21 14.03
CA GLY A 178 23.92 -1.88 14.88
C GLY A 178 23.60 -3.35 15.14
N LEU A 179 22.80 -3.99 14.27
CA LEU A 179 22.44 -5.39 14.41
C LEU A 179 23.70 -6.24 14.33
N ARG A 180 24.04 -6.94 15.41
CA ARG A 180 25.14 -7.89 15.49
C ARG A 180 24.52 -9.27 15.74
N VAL A 181 23.98 -9.88 14.69
CA VAL A 181 23.33 -11.20 14.78
C VAL A 181 24.35 -12.27 14.41
N PRO A 182 24.51 -13.35 15.19
CA PRO A 182 25.32 -14.49 14.78
C PRO A 182 24.82 -15.07 13.45
N GLU A 183 25.75 -15.49 12.59
CA GLU A 183 25.41 -16.15 11.33
C GLU A 183 24.67 -17.47 11.61
N THR A 184 23.34 -17.43 11.44
CA THR A 184 22.44 -18.56 11.64
C THR A 184 21.65 -18.80 10.37
N ASN A 185 21.16 -20.04 10.18
CA ASN A 185 20.29 -20.36 9.03
C ASN A 185 19.04 -19.46 9.00
N GLN A 186 18.48 -19.13 10.16
CA GLN A 186 17.34 -18.21 10.30
C GLN A 186 17.68 -16.78 9.83
N LEU A 187 18.90 -16.28 10.12
CA LEU A 187 19.34 -14.98 9.62
C LEU A 187 19.44 -14.96 8.10
N ARG A 188 19.95 -16.04 7.48
CA ARG A 188 20.05 -16.14 6.03
C ARG A 188 18.68 -16.15 5.36
N GLU A 189 17.71 -16.90 5.91
CA GLU A 189 16.33 -16.91 5.43
C GLU A 189 15.66 -15.53 5.58
N LEU A 190 15.89 -14.87 6.71
CA LEU A 190 15.40 -13.51 6.95
C LEU A 190 15.97 -12.52 5.94
N VAL A 191 17.29 -12.53 5.73
CA VAL A 191 17.98 -11.65 4.77
C VAL A 191 17.49 -11.90 3.34
N SER A 192 17.32 -13.15 2.94
CA SER A 192 16.74 -13.51 1.63
C SER A 192 15.31 -13.00 1.47
N SER A 193 14.46 -13.18 2.50
CA SER A 193 13.09 -12.67 2.52
C SER A 193 13.03 -11.13 2.46
N LEU A 194 13.95 -10.44 3.16
CA LEU A 194 14.09 -8.98 3.09
C LEU A 194 14.49 -8.52 1.69
N GLY A 195 15.48 -9.20 1.07
CA GLY A 195 15.90 -8.90 -0.29
C GLY A 195 14.77 -9.03 -1.30
N ARG A 196 13.99 -10.12 -1.21
CA ARG A 196 12.82 -10.33 -2.07
C ARG A 196 11.77 -9.25 -1.85
N SER A 197 11.46 -8.94 -0.60
CA SER A 197 10.47 -7.90 -0.27
C SER A 197 10.91 -6.53 -0.77
N ALA A 198 12.21 -6.21 -0.64
CA ALA A 198 12.78 -4.99 -1.16
C ALA A 198 12.67 -4.90 -2.69
N ALA A 199 13.05 -5.97 -3.40
CA ALA A 199 12.91 -6.03 -4.85
C ALA A 199 11.45 -5.84 -5.31
N VAL A 200 10.47 -6.41 -4.60
CA VAL A 200 9.04 -6.21 -4.88
C VAL A 200 8.62 -4.75 -4.73
N VAL A 201 9.03 -4.10 -3.64
CA VAL A 201 8.76 -2.67 -3.42
C VAL A 201 9.40 -1.83 -4.52
N ASP A 202 10.64 -2.13 -4.88
CA ASP A 202 11.37 -1.40 -5.92
C ASP A 202 10.67 -1.47 -7.29
N MET A 203 10.05 -2.61 -7.60
CA MET A 203 9.27 -2.79 -8.84
C MET A 203 7.90 -2.07 -8.83
N LEU A 204 7.30 -1.89 -7.66
CA LEU A 204 5.95 -1.32 -7.49
C LEU A 204 5.94 0.18 -7.14
N GLN A 205 7.01 0.71 -6.55
CA GLN A 205 7.09 2.13 -6.16
C GLN A 205 7.02 3.08 -7.37
N THR A 206 7.52 2.61 -8.52
CA THR A 206 7.45 3.33 -9.78
C THR A 206 6.15 2.98 -10.47
N LYS A 207 5.41 4.01 -10.95
CA LYS A 207 4.18 3.82 -11.73
C LYS A 207 4.39 2.71 -12.76
N HIS A 208 3.51 1.71 -12.74
CA HIS A 208 3.58 0.50 -13.57
C HIS A 208 3.87 0.77 -15.05
N THR A 209 3.37 1.87 -15.62
CA THR A 209 3.61 2.25 -17.03
C THR A 209 5.01 2.79 -17.33
N ASN A 210 5.74 3.27 -16.32
CA ASN A 210 7.02 3.94 -16.50
C ASN A 210 8.15 2.91 -16.55
N VAL A 211 9.20 3.18 -17.33
CA VAL A 211 10.43 2.37 -17.36
C VAL A 211 11.17 2.49 -16.04
N ILE A 212 11.76 1.39 -15.57
CA ILE A 212 12.70 1.37 -14.44
C ILE A 212 14.11 1.17 -15.00
N ASP A 213 15.06 2.01 -14.58
CA ASP A 213 16.46 1.89 -14.94
C ASP A 213 17.29 1.41 -13.74
N ILE A 214 17.90 0.23 -13.88
CA ILE A 214 18.82 -0.36 -12.90
C ILE A 214 20.13 -0.77 -13.56
N ARG A 215 20.56 -0.04 -14.61
CA ARG A 215 21.81 -0.33 -15.33
C ARG A 215 23.07 -0.04 -14.51
N THR A 216 22.98 0.87 -13.55
CA THR A 216 24.11 1.28 -12.72
C THR A 216 23.73 1.31 -11.24
N GLN A 217 24.73 1.12 -10.37
CA GLN A 217 24.54 1.22 -8.92
C GLN A 217 24.05 2.62 -8.48
N GLN A 218 24.37 3.67 -9.23
CA GLN A 218 23.89 5.02 -8.96
C GLN A 218 22.38 5.15 -9.21
N GLU A 219 21.87 4.59 -10.31
CA GLU A 219 20.42 4.60 -10.62
C GLU A 219 19.64 3.72 -9.65
N ILE A 220 20.22 2.58 -9.25
CA ILE A 220 19.75 1.72 -8.16
C ILE A 220 19.62 2.59 -6.89
N MET A 221 20.70 3.19 -6.40
CA MET A 221 20.68 3.99 -5.16
C MET A 221 19.71 5.18 -5.20
N ARG A 222 19.57 5.85 -6.34
CA ARG A 222 18.62 6.96 -6.52
C ARG A 222 17.17 6.52 -6.27
N ASN A 223 16.83 5.30 -6.67
CA ASN A 223 15.50 4.73 -6.48
C ASN A 223 15.30 4.13 -5.08
N HIS A 224 16.37 3.81 -4.34
CA HIS A 224 16.29 3.02 -3.10
C HIS A 224 16.54 3.81 -1.80
N CYS A 225 17.22 4.95 -1.85
CA CYS A 225 17.60 5.74 -0.66
C CYS A 225 16.58 6.84 -0.29
N THR A 226 15.33 6.72 -0.74
CA THR A 226 14.28 7.70 -0.43
C THR A 226 13.56 7.33 0.86
N SER A 227 12.88 8.30 1.50
CA SER A 227 11.94 8.04 2.61
C SER A 227 10.75 7.14 2.24
N LYS A 228 10.65 6.72 0.98
CA LYS A 228 9.65 5.79 0.44
C LYS A 228 10.24 4.43 0.05
N GLY A 229 11.55 4.23 0.24
CA GLY A 229 12.24 3.01 -0.14
C GLY A 229 11.88 1.82 0.75
N ALA A 230 12.16 0.62 0.25
CA ALA A 230 11.87 -0.64 0.92
C ALA A 230 12.36 -0.72 2.38
N SER A 231 13.58 -0.24 2.64
CA SER A 231 14.17 -0.28 3.99
C SER A 231 13.36 0.51 5.01
N PHE A 232 12.82 1.67 4.62
CA PHE A 232 11.96 2.48 5.49
C PHE A 232 10.63 1.77 5.76
N ILE A 233 9.97 1.23 4.73
CA ILE A 233 8.69 0.54 4.86
C ILE A 233 8.84 -0.70 5.75
N LEU A 234 9.83 -1.55 5.45
CA LEU A 234 10.06 -2.81 6.17
C LEU A 234 10.48 -2.56 7.63
N TYR A 235 11.28 -1.52 7.89
CA TYR A 235 11.65 -1.14 9.25
C TYR A 235 10.43 -0.69 10.07
N ASN A 236 9.57 0.18 9.50
CA ASN A 236 8.36 0.63 10.20
C ASN A 236 7.39 -0.54 10.45
N TYR A 237 7.22 -1.43 9.46
CA TYR A 237 6.45 -2.65 9.64
C TYR A 237 6.99 -3.50 10.81
N ALA A 238 8.29 -3.77 10.83
CA ALA A 238 8.91 -4.57 11.90
C ALA A 238 8.77 -3.89 13.27
N ARG A 239 8.89 -2.56 13.34
CA ARG A 239 8.70 -1.79 14.58
C ARG A 239 7.27 -1.90 15.10
N LEU A 240 6.26 -1.72 14.25
CA LEU A 240 4.86 -1.87 14.63
C LEU A 240 4.56 -3.30 15.09
N ALA A 241 5.00 -4.30 14.33
CA ALA A 241 4.86 -5.71 14.70
C ALA A 241 5.51 -6.01 16.07
N LYS A 242 6.68 -5.43 16.35
CA LYS A 242 7.37 -5.60 17.64
C LYS A 242 6.61 -4.94 18.79
N ILE A 243 6.06 -3.75 18.58
CA ILE A 243 5.23 -3.05 19.59
C ILE A 243 4.00 -3.89 19.92
N LEU A 244 3.27 -4.35 18.89
CA LEU A 244 2.06 -5.15 19.06
C LEU A 244 2.36 -6.51 19.74
N ASN A 245 3.41 -7.20 19.31
CA ASN A 245 3.82 -8.47 19.92
C ASN A 245 4.25 -8.29 21.38
N LYS A 246 5.02 -7.23 21.68
CA LYS A 246 5.40 -6.91 23.07
C LYS A 246 4.15 -6.65 23.93
N HIS A 247 3.19 -5.88 23.42
CA HIS A 247 1.93 -5.63 24.10
C HIS A 247 1.19 -6.94 24.38
N GLY A 248 0.98 -7.79 23.37
CA GLY A 248 0.33 -9.09 23.53
C GLY A 248 0.97 -9.95 24.61
N LYS A 249 2.30 -10.02 24.64
CA LYS A 249 3.02 -10.76 25.69
C LYS A 249 2.84 -10.17 27.09
N LEU A 250 2.78 -8.84 27.22
CA LEU A 250 2.55 -8.19 28.51
C LEU A 250 1.13 -8.44 29.01
N VAL A 251 0.15 -8.47 28.11
CA VAL A 251 -1.24 -8.85 28.41
C VAL A 251 -1.32 -10.30 28.87
N GLU A 252 -0.71 -11.24 28.14
CA GLU A 252 -0.66 -12.67 28.52
C GLU A 252 -0.02 -12.90 29.90
N GLN A 253 0.92 -12.04 30.30
CA GLN A 253 1.60 -12.09 31.60
C GLN A 253 0.86 -11.34 32.71
N GLY A 254 -0.28 -10.69 32.42
CA GLY A 254 -1.03 -9.86 33.36
C GLY A 254 -0.33 -8.55 33.74
N LEU A 255 0.65 -8.11 32.94
CA LEU A 255 1.45 -6.90 33.17
C LEU A 255 0.94 -5.68 32.39
N ALA A 256 0.01 -5.87 31.44
CA ALA A 256 -0.65 -4.81 30.69
C ALA A 256 -2.15 -5.10 30.56
N LEU A 257 -2.94 -4.05 30.33
CA LEU A 257 -4.36 -4.17 30.04
C LEU A 257 -4.60 -4.57 28.59
N GLU A 258 -5.68 -5.30 28.34
CA GLU A 258 -6.16 -5.52 26.98
C GLU A 258 -6.54 -4.18 26.33
N ILE A 259 -6.43 -4.13 24.99
CA ILE A 259 -6.85 -2.93 24.25
C ILE A 259 -8.38 -2.83 24.37
N PRO A 260 -8.91 -1.76 24.96
CA PRO A 260 -10.35 -1.64 25.17
C PRO A 260 -11.08 -1.48 23.83
N PRO A 261 -12.38 -1.78 23.79
CA PRO A 261 -13.22 -1.50 22.62
C PRO A 261 -13.15 -0.03 22.21
N THR A 262 -13.35 0.26 20.92
CA THR A 262 -13.23 1.62 20.35
C THR A 262 -14.08 2.67 21.08
N TYR A 263 -15.25 2.30 21.59
CA TYR A 263 -16.14 3.21 22.31
C TYR A 263 -15.61 3.61 23.71
N GLU A 264 -14.70 2.82 24.31
CA GLU A 264 -14.05 3.10 25.59
C GLU A 264 -12.71 3.85 25.46
N ILE A 265 -12.13 3.89 24.25
CA ILE A 265 -10.87 4.61 24.01
C ILE A 265 -11.09 6.12 24.16
N ASP A 266 -10.22 6.77 24.94
CA ASP A 266 -10.15 8.22 25.04
C ASP A 266 -9.29 8.82 23.93
N PHE A 267 -9.94 9.28 22.86
CA PHE A 267 -9.27 9.92 21.71
C PHE A 267 -8.79 11.34 22.00
N SER A 268 -9.14 11.95 23.14
CA SER A 268 -8.63 13.28 23.50
C SER A 268 -7.13 13.29 23.77
N LEU A 269 -6.54 12.11 24.03
CA LEU A 269 -5.10 11.92 24.22
C LEU A 269 -4.30 12.04 22.92
N LEU A 270 -4.95 12.00 21.75
CA LEU A 270 -4.31 12.14 20.44
C LEU A 270 -4.15 13.63 20.07
N VAL A 271 -3.17 14.27 20.70
CA VAL A 271 -2.93 15.72 20.62
C VAL A 271 -2.03 16.10 19.45
N GLU A 272 -1.18 15.19 18.98
CA GLU A 272 -0.13 15.50 18.02
C GLU A 272 -0.71 15.69 16.61
N PRO A 273 -0.28 16.72 15.85
CA PRO A 273 -0.75 16.94 14.49
C PRO A 273 -0.55 15.74 13.56
N GLU A 274 0.51 14.97 13.77
CA GLU A 274 0.85 13.78 12.98
C GLU A 274 -0.16 12.65 13.20
N GLU A 275 -0.70 12.50 14.41
CA GLU A 275 -1.74 11.50 14.71
C GLU A 275 -3.00 11.80 13.90
N TRP A 276 -3.36 13.07 13.79
CA TRP A 276 -4.47 13.50 12.94
C TRP A 276 -4.22 13.22 11.45
N GLN A 277 -2.97 13.41 10.99
CA GLN A 277 -2.60 13.06 9.62
C GLN A 277 -2.74 11.57 9.34
N LEU A 278 -2.50 10.69 10.32
CA LEU A 278 -2.71 9.24 10.16
C LEU A 278 -4.18 8.91 9.89
N LEU A 279 -5.12 9.63 10.49
CA LEU A 279 -6.55 9.41 10.26
C LEU A 279 -7.04 9.96 8.92
N TYR A 280 -6.54 11.13 8.52
CA TYR A 280 -7.05 11.84 7.34
C TYR A 280 -6.36 11.44 6.04
N ALA A 281 -5.06 11.13 6.07
CA ALA A 281 -4.28 10.88 4.87
C ALA A 281 -4.34 9.42 4.37
N TYR A 282 -4.86 8.49 5.19
CA TYR A 282 -4.87 7.06 4.93
C TYR A 282 -6.24 6.43 5.23
#